data_AF-A0A380CDD8-F1
#
_entry.id   AF-A0A380CDD8-F1
#
_cell.length_a   1.000
_cell.length_b   1.000
_cell.length_c   1.000
_cell.angle_alpha   90.00
_cell.angle_beta   90.00
_cell.angle_gamma   90.00
#
_symmetry.space_group_name_H-M   'P 1'
#
loop_
_entity.id
_entity.type
_entity.pdbx_description
1 polymer ?
#
loop_
_entity_poly.entity_id
_entity_poly.type
_entity_poly.pdbx_seq_one_letter_code
_entity_poly.pdbx_strand_id
1 'polypeptide(L)'
;MYPHQIHDYLRHFFTETGCPILTENDHYMIVQLTVDMDKKIMNRPFYWHYIESTGGEPQPAQLTLITDKNKIADNIFGEVVHFGSPRLSQLFQTTKEMGAFVQLYEEGFGNREAILTPWLGVNYKVSYCYNRTKEMLYSLGINLMTGQRIEDFHEVLRDKELRNRPPENTFTLPYTIKPLRALDRLNDVVERFIQQDDHSWAEEAKKRWVREQRVLDHFYEGVEVKPDSYEVEKEALEQQYEPKIKIDIINGGLFYLR
;
A
#
# COMPACT_ATOMS: atom_id res chain seq x y z
N MET A 1 12.77 4.49 11.78
CA MET A 1 13.36 5.26 10.67
C MET A 1 14.10 6.45 11.27
N TYR A 2 15.40 6.60 10.98
CA TYR A 2 16.22 7.69 11.51
C TYR A 2 15.97 9.01 10.75
N PRO A 3 16.28 10.18 11.33
CA PRO A 3 16.03 11.49 10.69
C PRO A 3 16.57 11.62 9.26
N HIS A 4 17.78 11.11 8.99
CA HIS A 4 18.37 11.14 7.64
C HIS A 4 17.53 10.34 6.63
N GLN A 5 17.06 9.15 7.01
CA GLN A 5 16.23 8.32 6.14
C GLN A 5 14.90 9.01 5.83
N ILE A 6 14.33 9.71 6.81
CA ILE A 6 13.10 10.48 6.63
C ILE A 6 13.37 11.62 5.65
N HIS A 7 14.48 12.34 5.81
CA HIS A 7 14.86 13.43 4.92
C HIS A 7 15.03 12.95 3.47
N ASP A 8 15.76 11.85 3.26
CA ASP A 8 15.95 11.26 1.93
C ASP A 8 14.62 10.80 1.33
N TYR A 9 13.77 10.16 2.11
CA TYR A 9 12.43 9.77 1.68
C TYR A 9 11.59 10.99 1.22
N LEU A 10 11.58 12.08 2.00
CA LEU A 10 10.85 13.29 1.64
C LEU A 10 11.37 13.91 0.35
N ARG A 11 12.71 13.99 0.19
CA ARG A 11 13.34 14.47 -1.05
C ARG A 11 12.89 13.65 -2.24
N HIS A 12 12.96 12.33 -2.16
CA HIS A 12 12.52 11.44 -3.24
C HIS A 12 11.03 11.61 -3.54
N PHE A 13 10.19 11.59 -2.52
CA PHE A 13 8.75 11.76 -2.67
C PHE A 13 8.40 13.04 -3.43
N PHE A 14 8.90 14.19 -2.98
CA PHE A 14 8.54 15.47 -3.62
C PHE A 14 9.12 15.60 -5.03
N THR A 15 10.34 15.09 -5.25
CA THR A 15 10.97 15.06 -6.58
C THR A 15 10.13 14.23 -7.58
N GLU A 16 9.74 13.02 -7.19
CA GLU A 16 8.94 12.12 -8.03
C GLU A 16 7.52 12.65 -8.27
N THR A 17 6.94 13.38 -7.31
CA THR A 17 5.63 14.03 -7.48
C THR A 17 5.69 15.36 -8.24
N GLY A 18 6.88 15.78 -8.68
CA GLY A 18 7.09 17.04 -9.41
C GLY A 18 6.88 18.30 -8.57
N CYS A 19 7.00 18.21 -7.24
CA CYS A 19 6.91 19.34 -6.32
C CYS A 19 8.29 20.01 -6.19
N PRO A 20 8.45 21.29 -6.60
CA PRO A 20 9.74 21.98 -6.51
C PRO A 20 10.21 22.16 -5.06
N ILE A 21 11.45 21.76 -4.77
CA ILE A 21 12.11 22.03 -3.50
C ILE A 21 12.71 23.44 -3.58
N LEU A 22 12.18 24.38 -2.81
CA LEU A 22 12.59 25.78 -2.80
C LEU A 22 13.83 26.01 -1.93
N THR A 23 13.94 25.28 -0.83
CA THR A 23 15.10 25.35 0.07
C THR A 23 15.32 23.98 0.67
N GLU A 24 16.58 23.56 0.72
CA GLU A 24 16.97 22.28 1.29
C GLU A 24 18.15 22.49 2.24
N ASN A 25 18.06 21.89 3.41
CA ASN A 25 19.08 21.86 4.45
C ASN A 25 19.08 20.46 5.07
N ASP A 26 20.16 20.05 5.72
CA ASP A 26 20.29 18.75 6.38
C ASP A 26 19.22 18.48 7.46
N HIS A 27 18.51 19.52 7.93
CA HIS A 27 17.57 19.43 9.05
C HIS A 27 16.14 19.82 8.69
N TYR A 28 15.93 20.55 7.59
CA TYR A 28 14.60 20.95 7.11
C TYR A 28 14.58 21.14 5.60
N MET A 29 13.38 21.08 5.00
CA MET A 29 13.18 21.42 3.60
C MET A 29 11.90 22.23 3.42
N ILE A 30 11.91 23.09 2.41
CA ILE A 30 10.77 23.91 2.00
C ILE A 30 10.38 23.49 0.59
N VAL A 31 9.13 23.10 0.40
CA VAL A 31 8.63 22.55 -0.85
C VAL A 31 7.39 23.31 -1.30
N GLN A 32 7.35 23.69 -2.57
CA GLN A 32 6.15 24.19 -3.22
C GLN A 32 5.32 23.00 -3.72
N LEU A 33 4.07 22.89 -3.27
CA LEU A 33 3.19 21.83 -3.75
C LEU A 33 2.68 22.13 -5.16
N THR A 34 2.40 21.06 -5.90
CA THR A 34 1.55 21.12 -7.08
C THR A 34 0.08 21.15 -6.68
N VAL A 35 -0.81 21.50 -7.62
CA VAL A 35 -2.27 21.46 -7.41
C VAL A 35 -2.74 20.09 -6.92
N ASP A 36 -2.28 19.03 -7.59
CA ASP A 36 -2.68 17.66 -7.28
C ASP A 36 -2.16 17.22 -5.90
N MET A 37 -0.93 17.60 -5.56
CA MET A 37 -0.34 17.25 -4.27
C MET A 37 -0.97 18.03 -3.12
N ASP A 38 -1.26 19.33 -3.28
CA ASP A 38 -2.02 20.10 -2.28
C ASP A 38 -3.37 19.44 -2.01
N LYS A 39 -4.15 19.12 -3.04
CA LYS A 39 -5.44 18.43 -2.87
C LYS A 39 -5.34 17.09 -2.15
N LYS A 40 -4.24 16.34 -2.35
CA LYS A 40 -4.03 15.02 -1.75
C LYS A 40 -3.57 15.08 -0.29
N ILE A 41 -2.63 15.98 0.03
CA ILE A 41 -1.96 15.97 1.34
C ILE A 41 -2.40 17.13 2.23
N MET A 42 -3.05 18.16 1.69
CA MET A 42 -3.57 19.28 2.46
C MET A 42 -5.07 19.16 2.68
N ASN A 43 -5.51 19.44 3.91
CA ASN A 43 -6.93 19.45 4.24
C ASN A 43 -7.55 20.83 3.94
N ARG A 44 -7.62 21.19 2.65
CA ARG A 44 -8.17 22.48 2.19
C ARG A 44 -9.33 22.34 1.17
N PRO A 45 -10.35 21.50 1.44
CA PRO A 45 -11.42 21.22 0.47
C PRO A 45 -12.22 22.47 0.08
N PHE A 46 -12.49 23.38 1.03
CA PHE A 46 -13.25 24.60 0.76
C PHE A 46 -12.51 25.58 -0.16
N TYR A 47 -11.19 25.68 -0.02
CA TYR A 47 -10.35 26.51 -0.90
C TYR A 47 -10.44 26.02 -2.34
N TRP A 48 -10.25 24.72 -2.55
CA TRP A 48 -10.30 24.11 -3.87
C TRP A 48 -11.69 24.21 -4.50
N HIS A 49 -12.74 23.94 -3.72
CA HIS A 49 -14.12 24.09 -4.20
C HIS A 49 -14.43 25.52 -4.65
N TYR A 50 -13.98 26.52 -3.89
CA TYR A 50 -14.17 27.93 -4.25
C TYR A 50 -13.42 28.30 -5.54
N ILE A 51 -12.13 27.95 -5.64
CA ILE A 51 -11.30 28.25 -6.81
C ILE A 51 -11.87 27.61 -8.09
N GLU A 52 -12.29 26.35 -8.01
CA GLU A 52 -12.90 25.63 -9.13
C GLU A 52 -14.25 26.22 -9.55
N SER A 53 -15.06 26.66 -8.58
CA SER A 53 -16.37 27.25 -8.85
C SER A 53 -16.29 28.67 -9.43
N THR A 54 -15.23 29.40 -9.09
CA THR A 54 -15.04 30.80 -9.49
C THR A 54 -14.12 30.96 -10.70
N GLY A 55 -13.46 29.88 -11.14
CA GLY A 55 -12.44 29.94 -12.20
C GLY A 55 -11.19 30.73 -11.79
N GLY A 56 -10.91 30.83 -10.49
CA GLY A 56 -9.74 31.54 -9.98
C GLY A 56 -8.42 30.83 -10.30
N GLU A 57 -7.31 31.56 -10.22
CA GLU A 57 -5.98 30.95 -10.37
C GLU A 57 -5.62 30.13 -9.13
N PRO A 58 -5.20 28.86 -9.29
CA PRO A 58 -4.86 28.00 -8.18
C PRO A 58 -3.54 28.44 -7.52
N GLN A 59 -3.53 28.51 -6.19
CA GLN A 59 -2.36 28.80 -5.36
C GLN A 59 -2.12 27.65 -4.37
N PRO A 60 -1.39 26.62 -4.80
CA PRO A 60 -0.99 25.53 -3.92
C PRO A 60 -0.11 26.02 -2.75
N ALA A 61 -0.23 25.36 -1.61
CA ALA A 61 0.52 25.70 -0.41
C ALA A 61 2.02 25.37 -0.51
N GLN A 62 2.81 26.13 0.23
CA GLN A 62 4.21 25.82 0.51
C GLN A 62 4.30 25.12 1.88
N LEU A 63 5.08 24.04 1.94
CA LEU A 63 5.33 23.30 3.18
C LEU A 63 6.76 23.49 3.65
N THR A 64 6.92 23.76 4.95
CA THR A 64 8.21 23.70 5.64
C THR A 64 8.22 22.46 6.52
N LEU A 65 9.08 21.49 6.19
CA LEU A 65 9.17 20.19 6.86
C LEU A 65 10.49 20.11 7.64
N ILE A 66 10.40 19.91 8.95
CA ILE A 66 11.53 19.87 9.88
C ILE A 66 11.81 18.42 10.26
N THR A 67 12.95 17.88 9.86
CA THR A 67 13.36 16.48 10.12
C THR A 67 14.19 16.29 11.38
N ASP A 68 14.90 17.33 11.85
CA ASP A 68 15.63 17.30 13.12
C ASP A 68 15.45 18.64 13.87
N LYS A 69 14.63 18.62 14.93
CA LYS A 69 14.34 19.81 15.73
C LYS A 69 15.50 20.23 16.63
N ASN A 70 16.40 19.30 16.99
CA ASN A 70 17.44 19.56 17.99
C ASN A 70 18.64 20.33 17.41
N LYS A 71 18.74 20.39 16.08
CA LYS A 71 19.87 21.01 15.37
C LYS A 71 19.52 22.30 14.64
N ILE A 72 18.28 22.78 14.78
CA ILE A 72 17.86 24.04 14.18
C ILE A 72 18.17 25.16 15.17
N ALA A 73 19.09 26.06 14.79
CA ALA A 73 19.45 27.24 15.57
C ALA A 73 18.42 28.38 15.43
N ASP A 74 17.66 28.39 14.35
CA ASP A 74 16.71 29.45 13.99
C ASP A 74 15.26 29.12 14.38
N ASN A 75 14.44 30.15 14.61
CA ASN A 75 13.01 29.99 14.88
C ASN A 75 12.23 29.72 13.56
N ILE A 76 12.55 28.61 12.90
CA ILE A 76 11.88 28.18 11.66
C ILE A 76 10.48 27.68 12.00
N PHE A 77 9.46 28.34 11.45
CA PHE A 77 8.09 27.89 11.53
C PHE A 77 7.85 26.79 10.48
N GLY A 78 7.59 25.58 10.94
CA GLY A 78 7.35 24.42 10.09
C GLY A 78 6.77 23.24 10.84
N GLU A 79 6.38 22.22 10.09
CA GLU A 79 5.85 20.97 10.62
C GLU A 79 6.99 20.00 10.92
N VAL A 80 7.06 19.49 12.15
CA VAL A 80 8.07 18.50 12.53
C VAL A 80 7.68 17.13 12.00
N VAL A 81 8.54 16.55 11.18
CA VAL A 81 8.36 15.23 10.57
C VAL A 81 9.33 14.25 11.20
N HIS A 82 8.79 13.28 11.93
CA HIS A 82 9.53 12.17 12.51
C HIS A 82 8.79 10.87 12.25
N PHE A 83 9.42 9.74 12.54
CA PHE A 83 8.76 8.45 12.43
C PHE A 83 7.53 8.41 13.36
N GLY A 84 6.36 8.08 12.82
CA GLY A 84 5.09 8.13 13.52
C GLY A 84 4.37 9.48 13.54
N SER A 85 4.92 10.54 12.91
CA SER A 85 4.19 11.80 12.78
C SER A 85 3.01 11.66 11.80
N PRO A 86 1.89 12.38 12.01
CA PRO A 86 0.73 12.32 11.12
C PRO A 86 1.08 12.63 9.66
N ARG A 87 1.94 13.64 9.43
CA ARG A 87 2.41 14.00 8.09
C ARG A 87 3.12 12.86 7.41
N LEU A 88 4.08 12.23 8.08
CA LEU A 88 4.85 11.16 7.45
C LEU A 88 3.94 9.97 7.10
N SER A 89 3.03 9.61 8.00
CA SER A 89 2.02 8.58 7.76
C SER A 89 1.12 8.90 6.56
N GLN A 90 0.69 10.16 6.43
CA GLN A 90 -0.09 10.61 5.28
C GLN A 90 0.71 10.48 3.97
N LEU A 91 1.98 10.89 3.96
CA LEU A 91 2.83 10.78 2.77
C LEU A 91 3.09 9.31 2.38
N PHE A 92 3.26 8.41 3.34
CA PHE A 92 3.35 6.97 3.06
C PHE A 92 2.06 6.43 2.45
N GLN A 93 0.91 6.84 2.99
CA GLN A 93 -0.39 6.43 2.45
C GLN A 93 -0.59 6.95 1.02
N THR A 94 -0.27 8.23 0.76
CA THR A 94 -0.32 8.80 -0.58
C THR A 94 0.61 8.09 -1.56
N THR A 95 1.83 7.76 -1.13
CA THR A 95 2.78 6.98 -1.96
C THR A 95 2.22 5.62 -2.31
N LYS A 96 1.63 4.92 -1.33
CA LYS A 96 1.01 3.61 -1.53
C LYS A 96 -0.16 3.69 -2.52
N GLU A 97 -0.99 4.72 -2.42
CA GLU A 97 -2.11 4.93 -3.34
C GLU A 97 -1.66 5.24 -4.76
N MET A 98 -0.65 6.10 -4.91
CA MET A 98 -0.11 6.47 -6.23
C MET A 98 0.64 5.32 -6.89
N GLY A 99 1.31 4.47 -6.11
CA GLY A 99 2.00 3.28 -6.58
C GLY A 99 1.15 2.01 -6.63
N ALA A 100 -0.16 2.08 -6.33
CA ALA A 100 -1.02 0.91 -6.24
C ALA A 100 -1.26 0.24 -7.61
N PHE A 101 -1.23 1.03 -8.69
CA PHE A 101 -1.49 0.54 -10.04
C PHE A 101 -0.53 1.16 -11.06
N VAL A 102 0.14 0.32 -11.85
CA VAL A 102 1.05 0.76 -12.92
C VAL A 102 0.64 0.21 -14.27
N GLN A 103 0.99 0.93 -15.33
CA GLN A 103 0.90 0.42 -16.70
C GLN A 103 2.28 0.51 -17.34
N LEU A 104 2.86 -0.65 -17.67
CA LEU A 104 4.22 -0.78 -18.15
C LEU A 104 4.30 -1.58 -19.44
N TYR A 105 5.32 -1.28 -20.24
CA TYR A 105 5.59 -1.87 -21.55
C TYR A 105 7.01 -2.41 -21.58
N GLU A 106 7.17 -3.63 -22.06
CA GLU A 106 8.49 -4.21 -22.29
C GLU A 106 9.24 -3.43 -23.38
N GLU A 107 10.54 -3.22 -23.18
CA GLU A 107 11.47 -2.60 -24.13
C GLU A 107 12.66 -3.55 -24.40
N GLY A 108 13.75 -3.04 -24.99
CA GLY A 108 14.93 -3.83 -25.32
C GLY A 108 14.88 -4.49 -26.70
N PHE A 109 13.91 -4.15 -27.56
CA PHE A 109 13.76 -4.77 -28.88
C PHE A 109 14.59 -4.10 -30.00
N GLY A 110 15.28 -2.99 -29.71
CA GLY A 110 16.01 -2.20 -30.71
C GLY A 110 15.08 -1.68 -31.82
N ASN A 111 15.50 -1.79 -33.08
CA ASN A 111 14.71 -1.38 -34.25
C ASN A 111 13.71 -2.44 -34.76
N ARG A 112 13.45 -3.51 -34.00
CA ARG A 112 12.53 -4.57 -34.44
C ARG A 112 11.11 -4.25 -34.00
N GLU A 113 10.17 -4.42 -34.90
CA GLU A 113 8.75 -4.42 -34.57
C GLU A 113 8.45 -5.56 -33.60
N ALA A 114 7.81 -5.24 -32.48
CA ALA A 114 7.43 -6.21 -31.46
C ALA A 114 5.94 -6.12 -31.15
N ILE A 115 5.30 -7.28 -31.03
CA ILE A 115 3.91 -7.39 -30.59
C ILE A 115 3.92 -7.60 -29.08
N LEU A 116 3.17 -6.78 -28.36
CA LEU A 116 3.04 -6.87 -26.90
C LEU A 116 1.66 -7.42 -26.53
N THR A 117 1.67 -8.49 -25.75
CA THR A 117 0.48 -9.11 -25.17
C THR A 117 0.16 -8.49 -23.81
N PRO A 118 -1.12 -8.20 -23.52
CA PRO A 118 -1.51 -7.62 -22.24
C PRO A 118 -1.57 -8.68 -21.13
N TRP A 119 -0.91 -8.39 -20.02
CA TRP A 119 -0.93 -9.16 -18.78
C TRP A 119 -1.43 -8.28 -17.63
N LEU A 120 -2.21 -8.87 -16.74
CA LEU A 120 -2.53 -8.27 -15.44
C LEU A 120 -1.65 -8.96 -14.39
N GLY A 121 -0.78 -8.19 -13.74
CA GLY A 121 0.00 -8.63 -12.59
C GLY A 121 -0.61 -8.08 -11.30
N VAL A 122 -0.71 -8.93 -10.28
CA VAL A 122 -1.25 -8.55 -8.96
C VAL A 122 -0.41 -9.21 -7.87
N ASN A 123 0.01 -8.41 -6.89
CA ASN A 123 0.73 -8.89 -5.71
C ASN A 123 -0.21 -8.90 -4.51
N TYR A 124 -0.46 -10.09 -3.97
CA TYR A 124 -1.32 -10.34 -2.83
C TYR A 124 -0.49 -10.54 -1.57
N LYS A 125 -1.03 -10.05 -0.45
CA LYS A 125 -0.60 -10.40 0.90
C LYS A 125 -1.72 -11.17 1.58
N VAL A 126 -1.45 -12.42 1.95
CA VAL A 126 -2.35 -13.23 2.75
C VAL A 126 -1.81 -13.30 4.17
N SER A 127 -2.58 -12.79 5.12
CA SER A 127 -2.22 -12.76 6.54
C SER A 127 -3.10 -13.72 7.31
N TYR A 128 -2.49 -14.76 7.87
CA TYR A 128 -3.12 -15.70 8.80
C TYR A 128 -2.97 -15.14 10.21
N CYS A 129 -4.05 -14.61 10.74
CA CYS A 129 -4.10 -13.90 12.01
C CYS A 129 -4.73 -14.80 13.08
N TYR A 130 -3.97 -15.04 14.14
CA TYR A 130 -4.47 -15.34 15.47
C TYR A 130 -3.53 -14.60 16.45
N ASN A 131 -3.31 -15.06 17.68
CA ASN A 131 -2.34 -14.42 18.61
C ASN A 131 -0.95 -14.09 18.01
N ARG A 132 -0.60 -14.66 16.85
CA ARG A 132 0.48 -14.30 15.95
C ARG A 132 -0.05 -14.11 14.53
N THR A 133 0.61 -13.24 13.78
CA THR A 133 0.34 -13.03 12.36
C THR A 133 1.41 -13.72 11.53
N LYS A 134 1.00 -14.62 10.62
CA LYS A 134 1.86 -15.17 9.57
C LYS A 134 1.45 -14.54 8.24
N GLU A 135 2.39 -13.88 7.57
CA GLU A 135 2.14 -13.24 6.27
C GLU A 135 2.80 -14.05 5.15
N MET A 136 2.06 -14.26 4.06
CA MET A 136 2.52 -14.88 2.82
C MET A 136 2.31 -13.90 1.67
N LEU A 137 3.25 -13.85 0.74
CA LEU A 137 3.19 -13.00 -0.45
C LEU A 137 3.00 -13.87 -1.68
N TYR A 138 2.03 -13.52 -2.51
CA TYR A 138 1.78 -14.19 -3.78
C TYR A 138 1.84 -13.19 -4.92
N SER A 139 2.70 -13.45 -5.90
CA SER A 139 2.76 -12.66 -7.12
C SER A 139 2.13 -13.43 -8.27
N LEU A 140 0.99 -12.94 -8.77
CA LEU A 140 0.21 -13.65 -9.78
C LEU A 140 0.07 -12.81 -11.05
N GLY A 141 0.25 -13.46 -12.19
CA GLY A 141 0.07 -12.88 -13.51
C GLY A 141 -1.01 -13.63 -14.28
N ILE A 142 -1.82 -12.90 -15.04
CA ILE A 142 -2.79 -13.50 -15.96
C ILE A 142 -2.75 -12.79 -17.31
N ASN A 143 -2.61 -13.57 -18.37
CA ASN A 143 -2.66 -13.09 -19.74
C ASN A 143 -4.11 -12.71 -20.08
N LEU A 144 -4.34 -11.45 -20.46
CA LEU A 144 -5.67 -10.92 -20.74
C LEU A 144 -6.22 -11.33 -22.13
N MET A 145 -5.45 -12.08 -22.92
CA MET A 145 -5.89 -12.69 -24.17
C MET A 145 -6.29 -14.14 -23.97
N THR A 146 -5.38 -14.94 -23.42
CA THR A 146 -5.55 -16.40 -23.34
C THR A 146 -6.13 -16.86 -22.01
N GLY A 147 -6.04 -16.04 -20.96
CA GLY A 147 -6.33 -16.45 -19.60
C GLY A 147 -5.26 -17.36 -18.97
N GLN A 148 -4.11 -17.51 -19.63
CA GLN A 148 -2.96 -18.22 -19.06
C GLN A 148 -2.51 -17.53 -17.78
N ARG A 149 -2.19 -18.31 -16.75
CA ARG A 149 -1.76 -17.83 -15.44
C ARG A 149 -0.29 -18.15 -15.22
N ILE A 150 0.39 -17.26 -14.51
CA ILE A 150 1.78 -17.40 -14.09
C ILE A 150 1.85 -17.09 -12.60
N GLU A 151 2.46 -17.99 -11.85
CA GLU A 151 2.88 -17.77 -10.46
C GLU A 151 4.27 -17.12 -10.45
N ASP A 152 4.62 -16.44 -9.36
CA ASP A 152 5.86 -15.66 -9.24
C ASP A 152 6.06 -14.64 -10.37
N PHE A 153 4.96 -14.01 -10.80
CA PHE A 153 4.97 -13.10 -11.96
C PHE A 153 5.95 -11.93 -11.80
N HIS A 154 6.17 -11.46 -10.57
CA HIS A 154 7.17 -10.44 -10.27
C HIS A 154 8.60 -10.87 -10.66
N GLU A 155 8.97 -12.15 -10.54
CA GLU A 155 10.28 -12.63 -10.98
C GLU A 155 10.41 -12.54 -12.51
N VAL A 156 9.34 -12.84 -13.24
CA VAL A 156 9.30 -12.67 -14.71
C VAL A 156 9.48 -11.20 -15.12
N LEU A 157 8.95 -10.26 -14.33
CA LEU A 157 9.10 -8.83 -14.59
C LEU A 157 10.51 -8.32 -14.26
N ARG A 158 11.18 -8.91 -13.26
CA ARG A 158 12.52 -8.47 -12.82
C ARG A 158 13.56 -8.57 -13.92
N ASP A 159 13.43 -9.57 -14.78
CA ASP A 159 14.37 -9.83 -15.88
C ASP A 159 14.08 -8.99 -17.14
N LYS A 160 13.08 -8.11 -17.10
CA LYS A 160 12.62 -7.33 -18.26
C LYS A 160 12.87 -5.83 -18.06
N GLU A 161 13.22 -5.16 -19.16
CA GLU A 161 13.25 -3.70 -19.20
C GLU A 161 11.83 -3.17 -19.41
N LEU A 162 11.33 -2.39 -18.46
CA LEU A 162 9.95 -1.90 -18.46
C LEU A 162 9.91 -0.38 -18.46
N ARG A 163 9.04 0.21 -19.28
CA ARG A 163 8.78 1.66 -19.33
C ARG A 163 7.30 2.00 -19.17
N ASN A 164 7.03 3.22 -18.71
CA ASN A 164 5.67 3.76 -18.52
C ASN A 164 5.04 4.32 -19.81
N ARG A 165 5.68 4.14 -20.97
CA ARG A 165 5.19 4.55 -22.29
C ARG A 165 5.46 3.46 -23.32
N PRO A 166 4.55 3.24 -24.29
CA PRO A 166 4.78 2.27 -25.35
C PRO A 166 5.96 2.70 -26.23
N PRO A 167 6.93 1.81 -26.51
CA PRO A 167 8.02 2.12 -27.43
C PRO A 167 7.51 2.35 -28.87
N GLU A 168 8.20 3.20 -29.65
CA GLU A 168 7.74 3.63 -30.98
C GLU A 168 7.50 2.47 -31.97
N ASN A 169 8.27 1.38 -31.87
CA ASN A 169 8.18 0.22 -32.76
C ASN A 169 7.37 -0.95 -32.16
N THR A 170 6.35 -0.67 -31.34
CA THR A 170 5.56 -1.72 -30.68
C THR A 170 4.08 -1.67 -31.03
N PHE A 171 3.48 -2.85 -31.20
CA PHE A 171 2.05 -3.01 -31.38
C PHE A 171 1.43 -3.64 -30.13
N THR A 172 0.58 -2.90 -29.43
CA THR A 172 -0.09 -3.37 -28.22
C THR A 172 -1.40 -4.07 -28.57
N LEU A 173 -1.53 -5.36 -28.24
CA LEU A 173 -2.76 -6.08 -28.48
C LEU A 173 -3.86 -5.64 -27.50
N PRO A 174 -5.12 -5.50 -27.96
CA PRO A 174 -6.24 -5.20 -27.08
C PRO A 174 -6.54 -6.41 -26.19
N TYR A 175 -6.97 -6.21 -24.95
CA TYR A 175 -7.38 -7.32 -24.09
C TYR A 175 -8.73 -7.90 -24.53
N THR A 176 -8.84 -9.24 -24.51
CA THR A 176 -10.12 -9.94 -24.71
C THR A 176 -10.86 -10.12 -23.38
N ILE A 177 -10.11 -10.39 -22.32
CA ILE A 177 -10.59 -10.51 -20.94
C ILE A 177 -10.41 -9.16 -20.25
N LYS A 178 -11.49 -8.57 -19.76
CA LYS A 178 -11.42 -7.30 -19.02
C LYS A 178 -10.58 -7.46 -17.74
N PRO A 179 -9.74 -6.48 -17.36
CA PRO A 179 -8.89 -6.55 -16.17
C PRO A 179 -9.64 -6.92 -14.88
N LEU A 180 -10.83 -6.35 -14.65
CA LEU A 180 -11.64 -6.69 -13.47
C LEU A 180 -12.05 -8.18 -13.43
N ARG A 181 -12.44 -8.76 -14.57
CA ARG A 181 -12.77 -10.19 -14.63
C ARG A 181 -11.54 -11.07 -14.46
N ALA A 182 -10.38 -10.60 -14.89
CA ALA A 182 -9.12 -11.30 -14.69
C ALA A 182 -8.69 -11.25 -13.22
N LEU A 183 -8.94 -10.12 -12.54
CA LEU A 183 -8.74 -9.98 -11.10
C LEU A 183 -9.62 -10.95 -10.31
N ASP A 184 -10.91 -11.08 -10.65
CA ASP A 184 -11.81 -12.06 -10.02
C ASP A 184 -11.22 -13.49 -10.13
N ARG A 185 -10.72 -13.86 -11.31
CA ARG A 185 -10.06 -15.16 -11.52
C ARG A 185 -8.79 -15.34 -10.70
N LEU A 186 -8.03 -14.27 -10.43
CA LEU A 186 -6.85 -14.32 -9.58
C LEU A 186 -7.26 -14.45 -8.11
N ASN A 187 -8.34 -13.80 -7.68
CA ASN A 187 -8.90 -13.98 -6.33
C ASN A 187 -9.30 -15.44 -6.11
N ASP A 188 -9.98 -16.08 -7.07
CA ASP A 188 -10.32 -17.51 -7.02
C ASP A 188 -9.09 -18.43 -6.91
N VAL A 189 -7.92 -17.98 -7.40
CA VAL A 189 -6.66 -18.72 -7.27
C VAL A 189 -6.13 -18.60 -5.85
N VAL A 190 -6.08 -17.38 -5.31
CA VAL A 190 -5.63 -17.13 -3.94
C VAL A 190 -6.52 -17.87 -2.93
N GLU A 191 -7.83 -17.87 -3.12
CA GLU A 191 -8.76 -18.63 -2.27
C GLU A 191 -8.47 -20.14 -2.31
N ARG A 192 -8.14 -20.69 -3.48
CA ARG A 192 -7.75 -22.10 -3.59
C ARG A 192 -6.44 -22.41 -2.89
N PHE A 193 -5.44 -21.52 -2.94
CA PHE A 193 -4.21 -21.69 -2.17
C PHE A 193 -4.50 -21.71 -0.67
N ILE A 194 -5.33 -20.77 -0.20
CA ILE A 194 -5.75 -20.73 1.21
C ILE A 194 -6.47 -22.03 1.60
N GLN A 195 -7.37 -22.55 0.76
CA GLN A 195 -8.07 -23.79 1.05
C GLN A 195 -7.16 -25.02 1.12
N GLN A 196 -6.08 -25.04 0.33
CA GLN A 196 -5.12 -26.15 0.28
C GLN A 196 -4.03 -26.06 1.34
N ASP A 197 -3.82 -24.88 1.93
CA ASP A 197 -2.86 -24.67 3.02
C ASP A 197 -3.24 -25.48 4.28
N ASP A 198 -2.25 -25.73 5.13
CA ASP A 198 -2.46 -26.37 6.42
C ASP A 198 -3.25 -25.45 7.38
N HIS A 199 -4.43 -25.92 7.83
CA HIS A 199 -5.32 -25.20 8.75
C HIS A 199 -5.13 -25.57 10.22
N SER A 200 -4.11 -26.38 10.54
CA SER A 200 -3.78 -26.77 11.92
C SER A 200 -3.64 -25.57 12.87
N TRP A 201 -3.17 -24.42 12.35
CA TRP A 201 -3.06 -23.17 13.10
C TRP A 201 -4.40 -22.68 13.65
N ALA A 202 -5.49 -22.83 12.90
CA ALA A 202 -6.82 -22.38 13.31
C ALA A 202 -7.38 -23.26 14.42
N GLU A 203 -7.10 -24.56 14.38
CA GLU A 203 -7.46 -25.51 15.44
C GLU A 203 -6.66 -25.25 16.72
N GLU A 204 -5.36 -24.94 16.59
CA GLU A 204 -4.52 -24.58 17.73
C GLU A 204 -4.98 -23.26 18.36
N ALA A 205 -5.33 -22.26 17.54
CA ALA A 205 -5.88 -20.98 18.01
C ALA A 205 -7.14 -21.19 18.87
N LYS A 206 -8.08 -22.04 18.40
CA LYS A 206 -9.29 -22.40 19.17
C LYS A 206 -8.96 -23.12 20.48
N LYS A 207 -8.01 -24.06 20.48
CA LYS A 207 -7.57 -24.75 21.72
C LYS A 207 -6.98 -23.77 22.73
N ARG A 208 -6.16 -22.83 22.27
CA ARG A 208 -5.58 -21.78 23.11
C ARG A 208 -6.65 -20.84 23.65
N TRP A 209 -7.58 -20.39 22.81
CA TRP A 209 -8.71 -19.57 23.24
C TRP A 209 -9.47 -20.21 24.40
N VAL A 210 -9.86 -21.48 24.26
CA VAL A 210 -10.58 -22.22 25.32
C VAL A 210 -9.77 -22.31 26.61
N ARG A 211 -8.43 -22.42 26.51
CA ARG A 211 -7.55 -22.43 27.68
C ARG A 211 -7.51 -21.07 28.37
N GLU A 212 -7.30 -19.99 27.62
CA GLU A 212 -7.25 -18.62 28.18
C GLU A 212 -8.61 -18.22 28.77
N GLN A 213 -9.72 -18.59 28.11
CA GLN A 213 -11.06 -18.36 28.62
C GLN A 213 -11.30 -19.07 29.96
N ARG A 214 -10.84 -20.32 30.11
CA ARG A 214 -10.93 -21.03 31.41
C ARG A 214 -10.12 -20.34 32.50
N VAL A 215 -8.95 -19.80 32.17
CA VAL A 215 -8.13 -19.05 33.12
C VAL A 215 -8.87 -17.79 33.56
N LEU A 216 -9.43 -17.04 32.61
CA LEU A 216 -10.28 -15.88 32.91
C LEU A 216 -11.45 -16.28 33.80
N ASP A 217 -12.20 -17.33 33.44
CA ASP A 217 -13.35 -17.81 34.22
C ASP A 217 -12.97 -18.18 35.66
N HIS A 218 -11.81 -18.80 35.87
CA HIS A 218 -11.31 -19.16 37.20
C HIS A 218 -11.01 -17.92 38.07
N PHE A 219 -10.49 -16.83 37.50
CA PHE A 219 -10.25 -15.59 38.25
C PHE A 219 -11.53 -14.94 38.79
N TYR A 220 -12.66 -15.20 38.13
CA TYR A 220 -13.97 -14.66 38.51
C TYR A 220 -14.88 -15.74 39.13
N GLU A 221 -14.32 -16.89 39.53
CA GLU A 221 -15.04 -17.97 40.16
C GLU A 221 -15.53 -17.54 41.56
N GLY A 222 -16.84 -17.61 41.80
CA GLY A 222 -17.46 -17.18 43.06
C GLY A 222 -17.92 -15.71 43.11
N VAL A 223 -17.78 -14.95 42.02
CA VAL A 223 -18.36 -13.60 41.89
C VAL A 223 -19.81 -13.71 41.38
N GLU A 224 -20.80 -13.37 42.22
CA GLU A 224 -22.24 -13.49 41.86
C GLU A 224 -22.66 -12.57 40.71
N VAL A 225 -22.05 -11.38 40.59
CA VAL A 225 -22.30 -10.43 39.50
C VAL A 225 -20.98 -10.14 38.81
N LYS A 226 -20.81 -10.69 37.60
CA LYS A 226 -19.61 -10.45 36.80
C LYS A 226 -19.51 -8.95 36.48
N PRO A 227 -18.39 -8.29 36.79
CA PRO A 227 -18.19 -6.88 36.50
C PRO A 227 -17.96 -6.65 35.00
N ASP A 228 -18.18 -5.43 34.53
CA ASP A 228 -17.97 -5.03 33.13
C ASP A 228 -16.55 -5.35 32.61
N SER A 229 -15.55 -5.36 33.50
CA SER A 229 -14.17 -5.73 33.16
C SER A 229 -14.05 -7.16 32.64
N TYR A 230 -14.85 -8.10 33.14
CA TYR A 230 -14.85 -9.48 32.66
C TYR A 230 -15.35 -9.57 31.20
N GLU A 231 -16.44 -8.86 30.87
CA GLU A 231 -16.96 -8.88 29.49
C GLU A 231 -16.01 -8.20 28.52
N VAL A 232 -15.37 -7.08 28.91
CA VAL A 232 -14.34 -6.42 28.10
C VAL A 232 -13.13 -7.33 27.87
N GLU A 233 -12.64 -8.01 28.90
CA GLU A 233 -11.50 -8.94 28.77
C GLU A 233 -11.87 -10.17 27.93
N LYS A 234 -13.09 -10.70 28.09
CA LYS A 234 -13.59 -11.82 27.30
C LYS A 234 -13.72 -11.46 25.82
N GLU A 235 -14.27 -10.29 25.50
CA GLU A 235 -14.32 -9.77 24.12
C GLU A 235 -12.92 -9.55 23.56
N ALA A 236 -11.98 -9.03 24.35
CA ALA A 236 -10.60 -8.86 23.92
C ALA A 236 -9.92 -10.21 23.62
N LEU A 237 -10.15 -11.23 24.45
CA LEU A 237 -9.66 -12.59 24.20
C LEU A 237 -10.28 -13.19 22.95
N GLU A 238 -11.59 -13.02 22.74
CA GLU A 238 -12.26 -13.47 21.52
C GLU A 238 -11.63 -12.81 20.29
N GLN A 239 -11.49 -11.49 20.27
CA GLN A 239 -10.87 -10.76 19.15
C GLN A 239 -9.42 -11.19 18.89
N GLN A 240 -8.65 -11.50 19.93
CA GLN A 240 -7.25 -11.87 19.82
C GLN A 240 -7.04 -13.30 19.30
N TYR A 241 -7.91 -14.24 19.68
CA TYR A 241 -7.76 -15.65 19.33
C TYR A 241 -8.68 -16.12 18.20
N GLU A 242 -9.64 -15.30 17.76
CA GLU A 242 -10.47 -15.59 16.61
C GLU A 242 -9.59 -15.73 15.34
N PRO A 243 -9.53 -16.93 14.74
CA PRO A 243 -8.69 -17.17 13.57
C PRO A 243 -9.28 -16.43 12.36
N LYS A 244 -8.51 -15.50 11.81
CA LYS A 244 -8.92 -14.67 10.66
C LYS A 244 -7.89 -14.76 9.56
N ILE A 245 -8.36 -14.83 8.32
CA ILE A 245 -7.50 -14.74 7.14
C ILE A 245 -7.81 -13.42 6.46
N LYS A 246 -6.80 -12.57 6.32
CA LYS A 246 -6.92 -11.29 5.63
C LYS A 246 -6.19 -11.35 4.30
N ILE A 247 -6.89 -11.02 3.22
CA ILE A 247 -6.33 -10.90 1.88
C ILE A 247 -6.27 -9.42 1.53
N ASP A 248 -5.07 -8.91 1.30
CA ASP A 248 -4.85 -7.54 0.85
C ASP A 248 -4.14 -7.56 -0.51
N ILE A 249 -4.58 -6.72 -1.45
CA ILE A 249 -3.81 -6.43 -2.67
C ILE A 249 -2.78 -5.36 -2.30
N ILE A 250 -1.50 -5.65 -2.47
CA ILE A 250 -0.42 -4.69 -2.21
C ILE A 250 -0.35 -3.68 -3.34
N ASN A 251 -0.27 -4.18 -4.57
CA ASN A 251 -0.25 -3.42 -5.81
C ASN A 251 -0.63 -4.34 -6.97
N GLY A 252 -0.90 -3.73 -8.11
CA GLY A 252 -1.08 -4.44 -9.37
C GLY A 252 -0.68 -3.57 -10.56
N GLY A 253 -0.82 -4.11 -11.75
CA GLY A 253 -0.54 -3.36 -12.95
C GLY A 253 -0.88 -4.09 -14.23
N LEU A 254 -0.96 -3.32 -15.30
CA LEU A 254 -1.05 -3.83 -16.67
C LEU A 254 0.34 -3.82 -17.29
N PHE A 255 0.78 -5.00 -17.73
CA PHE A 255 2.09 -5.22 -18.31
C PHE A 255 1.91 -5.68 -19.74
N TYR A 256 2.47 -4.95 -20.69
CA TYR A 256 2.47 -5.31 -22.10
C TYR A 256 3.80 -6.00 -22.40
N LEU A 257 3.77 -7.32 -22.47
CA LEU A 257 4.94 -8.19 -22.56
C LEU A 257 4.94 -8.98 -23.86
N ARG A 258 6.12 -9.31 -24.38
CA ARG A 258 6.27 -10.15 -25.57
C ARG A 258 5.98 -11.62 -25.31
#